data_AF-A0A9J7MU16-F1
#
_entry.id   AF-A0A9J7MU16-F1
#
_cell.length_a   1.000
_cell.length_b   1.000
_cell.length_c   1.000
_cell.angle_alpha   90.00
_cell.angle_beta   90.00
_cell.angle_gamma   90.00
#
_symmetry.space_group_name_H-M   'P 1'
#
loop_
_entity.id
_entity.type
_entity.pdbx_description
1 polymer ?
#
loop_
_entity_poly.entity_id
_entity_poly.type
_entity_poly.pdbx_seq_one_letter_code
_entity_poly.pdbx_strand_id
1 'polypeptide(L)'
;MLAYLGVDQAEDQQVMLAAAQIYHSGFFKQILGTEAQKFSLRDWMRLEPQVNPLQDFLCQMARHEYHHWVLHYFLPLSVDEGGYGGSYTQAAQDMVHSLLDNINRSQMLDTGEDHVHTRQLCQHCEKSVQSVGCFSELTCLLQELLPLVSLDQTSSQSVSRTKSHDSLLLGALSDRMDQSGQESGDMDRLTLEEQETCTFIRLCMSLPAEYLYGVSPQERFSTEALSAVAGFINTLLRNHVGQSSCLPFDVTFYLTRGALRVVTSHSASTASSNGEQWLEQLLTSSPLLTASLLAWWSRLKPLVSHQCCGFGEGQLPTPLGKIDALTQWATSILYDETSAGVPTCADIARGDIWPVAAALFHGLTTKYRSHTVVLSSTARVMKAIQELEGPMGEKVASCLLLMIMLHLSIVDFTCQESKPASSPWVKLAQSLLNTYPETLSIFTVEDIENPSAQTRLCPDRLYQLVPVMFFRTLVACPVDILQNPKFLPTALSMHVKVIGLYQSVGGEEMWGGAKATYRGQLLTLDLMGQITRILMHCLPQCSTESLRQVDMDVLMQCDPDIQHQVKKRVSCI
;
A
#
# COMPACT_ATOMS: atom_id res chain seq x y z
N MET A 1 10.86 47.96 5.10
CA MET A 1 10.96 46.78 5.99
C MET A 1 11.24 47.14 7.45
N LEU A 2 12.23 47.98 7.78
CA LEU A 2 12.60 48.30 9.18
C LEU A 2 11.51 49.01 10.02
N ALA A 3 10.54 49.69 9.41
CA ALA A 3 9.43 50.34 10.14
C ALA A 3 8.27 49.38 10.47
N TYR A 4 8.26 48.16 9.92
CA TYR A 4 7.15 47.21 10.04
C TYR A 4 7.37 46.14 11.12
N LEU A 5 8.55 46.10 11.74
CA LEU A 5 8.97 44.99 12.60
C LEU A 5 8.66 45.17 14.10
N GLY A 6 7.99 46.26 14.52
CA GLY A 6 7.51 46.39 15.91
C GLY A 6 8.58 46.14 16.99
N VAL A 7 9.84 46.51 16.71
CA VAL A 7 10.98 46.26 17.60
C VAL A 7 11.02 47.38 18.64
N ASP A 8 10.40 47.16 19.79
CA ASP A 8 10.20 48.16 20.84
C ASP A 8 11.31 48.19 21.93
N GLN A 9 12.50 47.64 21.67
CA GLN A 9 13.63 47.72 22.61
C GLN A 9 14.93 48.23 21.96
N ALA A 10 15.56 49.22 22.59
CA ALA A 10 16.77 49.89 22.10
C ALA A 10 17.98 48.95 21.92
N GLU A 11 17.99 47.80 22.58
CA GLU A 11 19.04 46.78 22.47
C GLU A 11 18.99 46.04 21.12
N ASP A 12 17.80 45.70 20.63
CA ASP A 12 17.62 45.00 19.34
C ASP A 12 18.08 45.86 18.15
N GLN A 13 17.89 47.18 18.23
CA GLN A 13 18.42 48.11 17.22
C GLN A 13 19.95 48.14 17.20
N GLN A 14 20.61 48.03 18.36
CA GLN A 14 22.07 47.99 18.43
C GLN A 14 22.63 46.69 17.86
N VAL A 15 21.98 45.56 18.13
CA VAL A 15 22.36 44.26 17.55
C VAL A 15 22.23 44.28 16.03
N MET A 16 21.12 44.80 15.49
CA MET A 16 20.92 44.93 14.05
C MET A 16 21.98 45.82 13.38
N LEU A 17 22.33 46.95 14.00
CA LEU A 17 23.37 47.86 13.48
C LEU A 17 24.76 47.19 13.51
N ALA A 18 25.10 46.50 14.60
CA ALA A 18 26.36 45.77 14.71
C ALA A 18 26.46 44.66 13.64
N ALA A 19 25.40 43.88 13.45
CA ALA A 19 25.33 42.83 12.42
C ALA A 19 25.50 43.43 11.00
N ALA A 20 24.82 44.53 10.70
CA ALA A 20 24.96 45.22 9.42
C ALA A 20 26.38 45.74 9.19
N GLN A 21 27.02 46.33 10.21
CA GLN A 21 28.40 46.80 10.12
C GLN A 21 29.39 45.66 9.86
N ILE A 22 29.21 44.50 10.51
CA ILE A 22 30.01 43.30 10.26
C ILE A 22 29.82 42.82 8.83
N TYR A 23 28.57 42.71 8.37
CA TYR A 23 28.24 42.26 7.02
C TYR A 23 28.86 43.16 5.93
N HIS A 24 28.90 44.47 6.17
CA HIS A 24 29.51 45.43 5.25
C HIS A 24 31.04 45.54 5.37
N SER A 25 31.66 44.92 6.37
CA SER A 25 33.12 44.97 6.56
C SER A 25 33.85 44.23 5.43
N GLY A 26 34.97 44.82 4.96
CA GLY A 26 35.78 44.20 3.90
C GLY A 26 36.39 42.86 4.29
N PHE A 27 36.73 42.70 5.57
CA PHE A 27 37.26 41.46 6.12
C PHE A 27 36.23 40.32 6.11
N PHE A 28 34.98 40.60 6.50
CA PHE A 28 33.92 39.59 6.46
C PHE A 28 33.58 39.18 5.02
N LYS A 29 33.56 40.12 4.07
CA LYS A 29 33.38 39.80 2.65
C LYS A 29 34.52 38.95 2.08
N GLN A 30 35.76 39.15 2.53
CA GLN A 30 36.90 38.29 2.15
C GLN A 30 36.75 36.87 2.69
N ILE A 31 36.23 36.72 3.92
CA ILE A 31 35.94 35.42 4.52
C ILE A 31 34.83 34.69 3.75
N LEU A 32 33.71 35.37 3.46
CA LEU A 32 32.61 34.81 2.66
C LEU A 32 33.01 34.44 1.22
N GLY A 33 34.05 35.09 0.67
CA GLY A 33 34.59 34.79 -0.66
C GLY A 33 35.45 33.53 -0.73
N THR A 34 35.69 32.82 0.38
CA THR A 34 36.46 31.57 0.39
C THR A 34 35.59 30.37 -0.03
N GLU A 35 36.15 29.48 -0.85
CA GLU A 35 35.48 28.26 -1.35
C GLU A 35 34.90 27.39 -0.22
N ALA A 36 35.56 27.37 0.95
CA ALA A 36 35.17 26.58 2.11
C ALA A 36 33.90 27.08 2.83
N GLN A 37 33.37 28.25 2.47
CA GLN A 37 32.18 28.86 3.11
C GLN A 37 31.08 29.22 2.10
N LYS A 38 31.16 28.71 0.86
CA LYS A 38 30.10 28.92 -0.14
C LYS A 38 28.83 28.22 0.31
N PHE A 39 27.81 29.03 0.58
CA PHE A 39 26.47 28.56 0.90
C PHE A 39 25.70 28.27 -0.40
N SER A 40 25.21 27.04 -0.56
CA SER A 40 24.44 26.65 -1.75
C SER A 40 22.94 26.61 -1.49
N LEU A 41 22.15 26.61 -2.56
CA LEU A 41 20.71 26.38 -2.50
C LEU A 41 20.38 25.02 -1.87
N ARG A 42 21.22 24.00 -2.11
CA ARG A 42 21.08 22.68 -1.49
C ARG A 42 21.26 22.73 0.02
N ASP A 43 22.22 23.53 0.50
CA ASP A 43 22.43 23.72 1.94
C ASP A 43 21.25 24.44 2.58
N TRP A 44 20.71 25.46 1.91
CA TRP A 44 19.47 26.12 2.34
C TRP A 44 18.30 25.14 2.45
N MET A 45 18.06 24.33 1.41
CA MET A 45 16.97 23.33 1.39
C MET A 45 17.09 22.31 2.52
N ARG A 46 18.30 22.01 3.01
CA ARG A 46 18.54 21.11 4.15
C ARG A 46 18.32 21.77 5.52
N LEU A 47 18.59 23.06 5.63
CA LEU A 47 18.54 23.80 6.89
C LEU A 47 17.17 24.40 7.16
N GLU A 48 16.55 25.02 6.15
CA GLU A 48 15.27 25.71 6.27
C GLU A 48 14.13 24.85 6.83
N PRO A 49 13.96 23.57 6.48
CA PRO A 49 12.91 22.73 7.05
C PRO A 49 13.01 22.55 8.58
N GLN A 50 14.17 22.83 9.17
CA GLN A 50 14.44 22.70 10.61
C GLN A 50 14.06 23.98 11.39
N VAL A 51 13.82 25.09 10.69
CA VAL A 51 13.43 26.36 11.31
C VAL A 51 11.98 26.26 11.79
N ASN A 52 11.73 26.59 13.05
CA ASN A 52 10.39 26.60 13.64
C ASN A 52 9.68 27.94 13.41
N PRO A 53 8.58 27.99 12.62
CA PRO A 53 7.79 29.18 12.36
C PRO A 53 7.24 29.90 13.59
N LEU A 54 7.10 29.18 14.72
CA LEU A 54 6.60 29.73 15.97
C LEU A 54 7.68 30.41 16.81
N GLN A 55 8.95 30.18 16.47
CA GLN A 55 10.11 30.72 17.18
C GLN A 55 10.87 31.77 16.35
N ASP A 56 10.51 31.96 15.08
CA ASP A 56 11.10 33.00 14.25
C ASP A 56 10.41 34.36 14.45
N PHE A 57 11.05 35.42 13.95
CA PHE A 57 10.54 36.79 14.00
C PHE A 57 9.80 37.20 12.72
N LEU A 58 9.63 36.27 11.77
CA LEU A 58 9.03 36.56 10.47
C LEU A 58 7.53 36.24 10.52
N CYS A 59 6.71 37.17 10.05
CA CYS A 59 5.32 36.82 9.77
C CYS A 59 5.26 35.87 8.56
N GLN A 60 4.16 35.12 8.45
CA GLN A 60 3.97 34.13 7.38
C GLN A 60 4.21 34.73 5.97
N MET A 61 3.77 35.97 5.72
CA MET A 61 3.95 36.64 4.43
C MET A 61 5.42 36.97 4.15
N ALA A 62 6.15 37.48 5.15
CA ALA A 62 7.57 37.81 5.02
C ALA A 62 8.43 36.55 4.83
N ARG A 63 8.05 35.44 5.48
CA ARG A 63 8.68 34.14 5.30
C ARG A 63 8.50 33.62 3.88
N HIS A 64 7.28 33.68 3.36
CA HIS A 64 6.99 33.32 1.97
C HIS A 64 7.80 34.18 0.98
N GLU A 65 7.83 35.50 1.15
CA GLU A 65 8.65 36.40 0.31
C GLU A 65 10.15 36.06 0.38
N TYR A 66 10.66 35.74 1.56
CA TYR A 66 12.03 35.28 1.76
C TYR A 66 12.32 33.98 0.99
N HIS A 67 11.46 32.96 1.11
CA HIS A 67 11.63 31.69 0.41
C HIS A 67 11.65 31.86 -1.11
N HIS A 68 10.75 32.68 -1.66
CA HIS A 68 10.76 33.05 -3.07
C HIS A 68 12.03 33.78 -3.48
N TRP A 69 12.47 34.75 -2.68
CA TRP A 69 13.69 35.50 -2.96
C TRP A 69 14.92 34.59 -3.00
N VAL A 70 15.05 33.65 -2.05
CA VAL A 70 16.14 32.66 -2.05
C VAL A 70 16.14 31.84 -3.33
N LEU A 71 14.97 31.31 -3.72
CA LEU A 71 14.85 30.52 -4.94
C LEU A 71 15.23 31.34 -6.18
N HIS A 72 14.69 32.56 -6.34
CA HIS A 72 15.00 33.43 -7.47
C HIS A 72 16.45 33.90 -7.51
N TYR A 73 17.11 34.02 -6.35
CA TYR A 73 18.51 34.41 -6.27
C TYR A 73 19.45 33.27 -6.64
N PHE A 74 19.29 32.09 -6.02
CA PHE A 74 20.23 30.99 -6.20
C PHE A 74 19.95 30.13 -7.43
N LEU A 75 18.69 29.95 -7.84
CA LEU A 75 18.35 29.05 -8.94
C LEU A 75 19.10 29.39 -10.25
N PRO A 76 19.25 30.67 -10.65
CA PRO A 76 19.99 31.03 -11.87
C PRO A 76 21.51 30.88 -11.77
N LEU A 77 22.08 30.83 -10.57
CA LEU A 77 23.53 30.71 -10.37
C LEU A 77 24.04 29.35 -10.85
N SER A 78 25.31 29.26 -11.26
CA SER A 78 25.91 27.98 -11.66
C SER A 78 26.06 27.03 -10.46
N VAL A 79 26.26 25.73 -10.73
CA VAL A 79 26.48 24.73 -9.67
C VAL A 79 27.72 25.05 -8.83
N ASP A 80 28.79 25.57 -9.44
CA ASP A 80 30.02 25.99 -8.77
C ASP A 80 29.84 27.24 -7.86
N GLU A 81 28.79 28.00 -8.12
CA GLU A 81 28.34 29.16 -7.32
C GLU A 81 27.24 28.79 -6.32
N GLY A 82 26.87 27.51 -6.23
CA GLY A 82 25.86 27.00 -5.31
C GLY A 82 24.42 27.06 -5.82
N GLY A 83 24.19 27.31 -7.12
CA GLY A 83 22.89 27.25 -7.78
C GLY A 83 22.67 26.00 -8.64
N TYR A 84 21.72 26.06 -9.58
CA TYR A 84 21.41 24.95 -10.51
C TYR A 84 21.41 25.36 -11.99
N GLY A 85 21.98 26.51 -12.33
CA GLY A 85 22.05 27.04 -13.69
C GLY A 85 20.69 27.25 -14.36
N GLY A 86 19.63 27.46 -13.55
CA GLY A 86 18.25 27.56 -14.01
C GLY A 86 17.50 26.24 -14.14
N SER A 87 18.08 25.09 -13.76
CA SER A 87 17.39 23.80 -13.82
C SER A 87 16.35 23.66 -12.70
N TYR A 88 15.08 23.76 -13.07
CA TYR A 88 13.95 23.51 -12.15
C TYR A 88 13.90 22.04 -11.71
N THR A 89 14.31 21.13 -12.60
CA THR A 89 14.30 19.69 -12.35
C THR A 89 15.23 19.32 -11.18
N GLN A 90 16.48 19.81 -11.19
CA GLN A 90 17.44 19.55 -10.11
C GLN A 90 17.00 20.19 -8.80
N ALA A 91 16.51 21.43 -8.85
CA ALA A 91 16.00 22.12 -7.66
C ALA A 91 14.81 21.39 -7.01
N ALA A 92 13.86 20.91 -7.81
CA ALA A 92 12.72 20.14 -7.32
C ALA A 92 13.14 18.78 -6.75
N GLN A 93 14.08 18.08 -7.39
CA GLN A 93 14.60 16.80 -6.91
C GLN A 93 15.31 16.95 -5.56
N ASP A 94 16.20 17.93 -5.40
CA ASP A 94 16.89 18.18 -4.13
C ASP A 94 15.95 18.68 -3.02
N MET A 95 14.91 19.43 -3.38
CA MET A 95 13.86 19.83 -2.44
C MET A 95 13.04 18.62 -1.95
N VAL A 96 12.67 17.69 -2.84
CA VAL A 96 12.01 16.43 -2.48
C VAL A 96 12.87 15.63 -1.50
N HIS A 97 14.15 15.42 -1.80
CA HIS A 97 15.07 14.71 -0.89
C HIS A 97 15.16 15.39 0.49
N SER A 98 15.29 16.71 0.51
CA SER A 98 15.40 17.47 1.76
C SER A 98 14.13 17.41 2.60
N LEU A 99 12.96 17.45 1.97
CA LEU A 99 11.66 17.30 2.65
C LEU A 99 11.48 15.89 3.22
N LEU A 100 11.85 14.84 2.47
CA LEU A 100 11.82 13.46 2.96
C LEU A 100 12.75 13.25 4.16
N ASP A 101 13.96 13.82 4.12
CA ASP A 101 14.90 13.78 5.25
C ASP A 101 14.33 14.48 6.49
N ASN A 102 13.64 15.61 6.31
CA ASN A 102 13.01 16.31 7.42
C ASN A 102 11.88 15.49 8.06
N ILE A 103 11.02 14.87 7.24
CA ILE A 103 9.94 13.98 7.72
C ILE A 103 10.51 12.78 8.49
N ASN A 104 11.64 12.22 8.04
CA ASN A 104 12.31 11.13 8.73
C ASN A 104 12.88 11.55 10.09
N ARG A 105 13.52 12.73 10.16
CA ARG A 105 14.11 13.26 11.40
C ARG A 105 13.05 13.59 12.46
N SER A 106 11.94 14.20 12.07
CA SER A 106 10.86 14.55 13.01
C SER A 106 10.24 13.30 13.64
N GLN A 107 10.07 12.23 12.86
CA GLN A 107 9.57 10.94 13.37
C GLN A 107 10.51 10.28 14.38
N MET A 108 11.82 10.50 14.30
CA MET A 108 12.76 9.99 15.30
C MET A 108 12.66 10.76 16.62
N LEU A 109 12.39 12.06 16.58
CA LEU A 109 12.28 12.91 17.77
C LEU A 109 10.98 12.67 18.56
N ASP A 110 9.88 12.31 17.89
CA ASP A 110 8.60 11.96 18.51
C ASP A 110 8.60 10.58 19.22
N THR A 111 9.71 9.83 19.21
CA THR A 111 9.81 8.52 19.88
C THR A 111 10.15 8.57 21.38
N GLY A 112 10.04 9.74 22.02
CA GLY A 112 10.05 9.86 23.48
C GLY A 112 8.94 9.03 24.13
N GLU A 113 9.29 8.38 25.24
CA GLU A 113 8.54 7.40 26.03
C GLU A 113 6.99 7.54 25.96
N ASP A 114 6.31 6.44 25.63
CA ASP A 114 4.84 6.20 25.58
C ASP A 114 4.06 6.31 24.25
N HIS A 115 4.67 6.69 23.11
CA HIS A 115 3.97 6.74 21.80
C HIS A 115 4.58 5.87 20.69
N VAL A 116 5.09 4.69 21.04
CA VAL A 116 5.44 3.61 20.07
C VAL A 116 4.22 3.08 19.30
N HIS A 117 3.01 3.51 19.68
CA HIS A 117 1.79 3.15 19.01
C HIS A 117 1.57 4.03 17.77
N THR A 118 1.67 3.39 16.61
CA THR A 118 1.01 3.72 15.33
C THR A 118 1.84 4.40 14.22
N ARG A 119 2.85 3.69 13.69
CA ARG A 119 3.36 3.92 12.31
C ARG A 119 2.33 3.47 11.26
N GLN A 120 1.16 4.11 11.25
CA GLN A 120 0.17 3.93 10.17
C GLN A 120 0.33 5.05 9.14
N LEU A 121 0.16 4.70 7.86
CA LEU A 121 0.13 5.64 6.74
C LEU A 121 -0.80 6.85 6.95
N CYS A 122 -1.82 6.69 7.80
CA CYS A 122 -2.92 7.64 7.97
C CYS A 122 -3.14 8.14 9.40
N GLN A 123 -2.20 7.98 10.34
CA GLN A 123 -2.34 8.79 11.56
C GLN A 123 -1.90 10.23 11.26
N HIS A 124 -2.90 11.06 10.95
CA HIS A 124 -2.87 12.49 11.20
C HIS A 124 -2.68 12.68 12.72
N CYS A 125 -1.42 12.63 13.18
CA CYS A 125 -1.09 13.28 14.42
C CYS A 125 -1.19 14.79 14.14
N GLU A 126 -2.38 15.36 14.30
CA GLU A 126 -2.61 16.81 14.24
C GLU A 126 -1.65 17.57 15.18
N LYS A 127 -1.14 16.90 16.22
CA LYS A 127 -0.10 17.42 17.12
C LYS A 127 1.32 17.38 16.55
N SER A 128 1.63 16.45 15.63
CA SER A 128 2.96 16.35 14.99
C SER A 128 3.12 17.33 13.83
N VAL A 129 2.05 17.65 13.08
CA VAL A 129 2.12 18.59 11.95
C VAL A 129 2.35 20.03 12.43
N GLN A 130 1.92 20.36 13.66
CA GLN A 130 2.21 21.64 14.29
C GLN A 130 3.68 21.79 14.74
N SER A 131 4.50 20.72 14.71
CA SER A 131 5.92 20.76 15.11
C SER A 131 6.93 20.62 13.97
N VAL A 132 6.49 20.39 12.72
CA VAL A 132 7.41 20.18 11.57
C VAL A 132 7.80 21.49 10.87
N GLY A 133 8.48 22.38 11.59
CA GLY A 133 9.20 23.54 11.00
C GLY A 133 8.48 24.26 9.84
N CYS A 134 9.25 24.67 8.82
CA CYS A 134 8.73 25.31 7.60
C CYS A 134 8.26 24.29 6.53
N PHE A 135 7.86 23.08 6.92
CA PHE A 135 7.53 22.00 5.97
C PHE A 135 6.38 22.36 5.04
N SER A 136 5.33 23.01 5.56
CA SER A 136 4.17 23.40 4.75
C SER A 136 4.56 24.44 3.71
N GLU A 137 5.34 25.45 4.08
CA GLU A 137 5.79 26.52 3.19
C GLU A 137 6.71 25.97 2.08
N LEU A 138 7.66 25.11 2.43
CA LEU A 138 8.54 24.49 1.44
C LEU A 138 7.81 23.49 0.54
N THR A 139 6.77 22.82 1.05
CA THR A 139 5.89 22.00 0.22
C THR A 139 5.11 22.88 -0.77
N CYS A 140 4.60 24.04 -0.36
CA CYS A 140 3.99 25.00 -1.28
C CYS A 140 4.97 25.45 -2.36
N LEU A 141 6.21 25.79 -1.99
CA LEU A 141 7.25 26.16 -2.94
C LEU A 141 7.55 25.03 -3.94
N LEU A 142 7.56 23.77 -3.48
CA LEU A 142 7.68 22.61 -4.36
C LEU A 142 6.49 22.50 -5.32
N GLN A 143 5.26 22.74 -4.86
CA GLN A 143 4.07 22.74 -5.73
C GLN A 143 4.14 23.79 -6.85
N GLU A 144 4.81 24.91 -6.60
CA GLU A 144 5.02 25.96 -7.60
C GLU A 144 6.15 25.61 -8.59
N LEU A 145 7.17 24.88 -8.13
CA LEU A 145 8.27 24.39 -8.95
C LEU A 145 7.85 23.26 -9.90
N LEU A 146 7.00 22.33 -9.45
CA LEU A 146 6.60 21.14 -10.22
C LEU A 146 6.04 21.44 -11.63
N PRO A 147 5.14 22.42 -11.83
CA PRO A 147 4.71 22.82 -13.18
C PRO A 147 5.86 23.28 -14.09
N LEU A 148 6.90 23.90 -13.53
CA LEU A 148 8.05 24.42 -14.28
C LEU A 148 9.00 23.31 -14.71
N VAL A 149 9.11 22.24 -13.93
CA VAL A 149 9.86 21.02 -14.31
C VAL A 149 9.32 20.44 -15.62
N SER A 150 7.99 20.36 -15.75
CA SER A 150 7.33 19.89 -16.97
C SER A 150 7.60 20.78 -18.19
N LEU A 151 7.88 22.07 -18.00
CA LEU A 151 8.23 23.00 -19.07
C LEU A 151 9.72 22.90 -19.44
N ASP A 152 10.61 22.75 -18.44
CA ASP A 152 12.05 22.62 -18.60
C ASP A 152 12.42 21.42 -19.50
N GLN A 153 11.74 20.29 -19.29
CA GLN A 153 11.90 19.06 -20.07
C GLN A 153 11.57 19.21 -21.57
N THR A 154 10.71 20.16 -21.94
CA THR A 154 10.35 20.39 -23.34
C THR A 154 11.40 21.17 -24.12
N SER A 155 12.27 21.92 -23.43
CA SER A 155 13.28 22.79 -24.03
C SER A 155 14.62 22.09 -24.30
N SER A 156 14.92 21.03 -23.54
CA SER A 156 16.21 20.33 -23.56
C SER A 156 16.25 19.21 -24.63
N GLN A 157 16.30 19.59 -25.91
CA GLN A 157 16.37 18.64 -27.03
C GLN A 157 17.76 18.01 -27.30
N SER A 158 18.79 18.17 -26.46
CA SER A 158 20.16 17.84 -26.91
C SER A 158 21.19 17.34 -25.88
N VAL A 159 20.84 16.56 -24.86
CA VAL A 159 21.87 15.78 -24.12
C VAL A 159 21.35 14.38 -23.75
N SER A 160 22.22 13.39 -23.91
CA SER A 160 22.03 11.94 -23.87
C SER A 160 20.96 11.42 -22.90
N ARG A 161 19.91 10.83 -23.49
CA ARG A 161 18.91 9.99 -22.84
C ARG A 161 19.53 8.69 -22.36
N THR A 162 19.73 8.56 -21.05
CA THR A 162 19.74 7.27 -20.37
C THR A 162 19.14 7.46 -18.99
N LYS A 163 17.90 7.00 -18.77
CA LYS A 163 17.14 6.94 -17.50
C LYS A 163 16.32 8.17 -17.04
N SER A 164 15.77 9.01 -17.93
CA SER A 164 14.93 10.18 -17.51
C SER A 164 13.45 10.11 -17.90
N HIS A 165 12.82 8.94 -17.80
CA HIS A 165 11.37 8.78 -18.02
C HIS A 165 10.59 8.48 -16.73
N ASP A 166 11.27 8.41 -15.59
CA ASP A 166 10.64 8.16 -14.30
C ASP A 166 10.05 9.47 -13.75
N SER A 167 8.88 9.39 -13.13
CA SER A 167 8.29 10.56 -12.46
C SER A 167 9.27 11.07 -11.40
N LEU A 168 9.49 12.39 -11.33
CA LEU A 168 10.47 13.00 -10.40
C LEU A 168 10.33 12.47 -8.96
N LEU A 169 9.09 12.23 -8.54
CA LEU A 169 8.77 11.68 -7.23
C LEU A 169 9.20 10.20 -7.10
N LEU A 170 8.81 9.33 -8.02
CA LEU A 170 9.18 7.91 -7.96
C LEU A 170 10.68 7.68 -8.20
N GLY A 171 11.31 8.55 -9.01
CA GLY A 171 12.76 8.58 -9.18
C GLY A 171 13.47 8.89 -7.86
N ALA A 172 13.05 9.94 -7.15
CA ALA A 172 13.60 10.28 -5.84
C ALA A 172 13.41 9.16 -4.80
N LEU A 173 12.29 8.44 -4.83
CA LEU A 173 12.11 7.25 -3.99
C LEU A 173 13.09 6.15 -4.38
N SER A 174 13.21 5.84 -5.67
CA SER A 174 14.11 4.79 -6.17
C SER A 174 15.57 5.08 -5.82
N ASP A 175 16.02 6.34 -5.99
CA ASP A 175 17.37 6.78 -5.62
C ASP A 175 17.68 6.50 -4.13
N ARG A 176 16.71 6.73 -3.24
CA ARG A 176 16.86 6.49 -1.79
C ARG A 176 16.87 4.99 -1.45
N MET A 177 16.06 4.21 -2.16
CA MET A 177 16.01 2.76 -1.99
C MET A 177 17.34 2.12 -2.43
N ASP A 178 17.93 2.60 -3.52
CA ASP A 178 19.23 2.13 -4.00
C ASP A 178 20.38 2.48 -3.03
N GLN A 179 20.34 3.67 -2.42
CA GLN A 179 21.35 4.11 -1.44
C GLN A 179 21.28 3.33 -0.11
N SER A 180 20.07 3.03 0.36
CA SER A 180 19.87 2.29 1.63
C SER A 180 20.17 0.79 1.52
N GLY A 181 20.08 0.22 0.31
CA GLY A 181 20.29 -1.21 0.05
C GLY A 181 21.74 -1.68 0.03
N GLN A 182 22.74 -0.80 0.09
CA GLN A 182 24.16 -1.17 -0.05
C GLN A 182 24.86 -1.56 1.26
N GLU A 183 24.31 -1.21 2.43
CA GLU A 183 25.03 -1.30 3.71
C GLU A 183 24.30 -2.06 4.84
N SER A 184 23.06 -2.52 4.64
CA SER A 184 22.22 -3.07 5.71
C SER A 184 21.83 -4.56 5.50
N GLY A 185 21.66 -5.31 6.60
CA GLY A 185 21.16 -6.69 6.58
C GLY A 185 19.66 -6.77 6.29
N ASP A 186 19.14 -7.94 5.89
CA ASP A 186 17.78 -8.08 5.35
C ASP A 186 16.65 -7.52 6.23
N MET A 187 16.72 -7.65 7.55
CA MET A 187 15.70 -7.13 8.48
C MET A 187 15.76 -5.60 8.62
N ASP A 188 16.95 -5.03 8.57
CA ASP A 188 17.17 -3.58 8.60
C ASP A 188 16.71 -2.95 7.29
N ARG A 189 16.97 -3.63 6.15
CA ARG A 189 16.47 -3.23 4.83
C ARG A 189 14.97 -3.09 4.82
N LEU A 190 14.24 -4.13 5.23
CA LEU A 190 12.76 -4.12 5.23
C LEU A 190 12.18 -3.00 6.11
N THR A 191 12.83 -2.73 7.24
CA THR A 191 12.45 -1.63 8.15
C THR A 191 12.68 -0.26 7.50
N LEU A 192 13.81 -0.09 6.79
CA LEU A 192 14.14 1.13 6.06
C LEU A 192 13.20 1.34 4.86
N GLU A 193 12.93 0.31 4.06
CA GLU A 193 12.00 0.37 2.93
C GLU A 193 10.59 0.80 3.37
N GLU A 194 10.10 0.25 4.48
CA GLU A 194 8.81 0.63 5.07
C GLU A 194 8.79 2.09 5.54
N GLN A 195 9.88 2.54 6.18
CA GLN A 195 10.01 3.92 6.64
C GLN A 195 10.02 4.90 5.47
N GLU A 196 10.85 4.65 4.45
CA GLU A 196 10.97 5.47 3.25
C GLU A 196 9.66 5.50 2.46
N THR A 197 8.95 4.38 2.36
CA THR A 197 7.63 4.33 1.72
C THR A 197 6.60 5.18 2.48
N CYS A 198 6.61 5.14 3.82
CA CYS A 198 5.69 5.95 4.64
C CYS A 198 5.97 7.45 4.51
N THR A 199 7.24 7.87 4.55
CA THR A 199 7.60 9.29 4.40
C THR A 199 7.31 9.80 3.02
N PHE A 200 7.57 8.99 1.99
CA PHE A 200 7.24 9.30 0.62
C PHE A 200 5.75 9.55 0.42
N ILE A 201 4.88 8.65 0.89
CA ILE A 201 3.42 8.85 0.75
C ILE A 201 2.95 10.09 1.49
N ARG A 202 3.50 10.39 2.68
CA ARG A 202 3.17 11.61 3.43
C ARG A 202 3.52 12.88 2.64
N LEU A 203 4.68 12.91 2.00
CA LEU A 203 5.04 13.99 1.10
C LEU A 203 4.09 14.04 -0.12
N CYS A 204 3.87 12.92 -0.79
CA CYS A 204 2.97 12.85 -1.95
C CYS A 204 1.57 13.38 -1.64
N MET A 205 0.97 12.98 -0.53
CA MET A 205 -0.36 13.45 -0.12
C MET A 205 -0.42 14.96 0.13
N SER A 206 0.72 15.62 0.31
CA SER A 206 0.85 17.07 0.46
C SER A 206 1.08 17.78 -0.89
N LEU A 207 1.20 17.04 -1.99
CA LEU A 207 1.38 17.53 -3.37
C LEU A 207 0.13 17.22 -4.22
N PRO A 208 -0.10 17.93 -5.33
CA PRO A 208 -1.15 17.56 -6.27
C PRO A 208 -0.95 16.14 -6.83
N ALA A 209 -2.03 15.35 -6.83
CA ALA A 209 -1.96 13.90 -7.03
C ALA A 209 -1.56 13.47 -8.44
N GLU A 210 -1.78 14.34 -9.43
CA GLU A 210 -1.38 14.14 -10.82
C GLU A 210 0.14 13.99 -10.99
N TYR A 211 0.96 14.63 -10.14
CA TYR A 211 2.42 14.59 -10.27
C TYR A 211 3.04 13.22 -9.98
N LEU A 212 2.35 12.37 -9.22
CA LEU A 212 2.80 10.99 -9.00
C LEU A 212 2.90 10.21 -10.33
N TYR A 213 1.96 10.46 -11.24
CA TYR A 213 1.87 9.81 -12.54
C TYR A 213 2.80 10.40 -13.60
N GLY A 214 3.58 11.43 -13.25
CA GLY A 214 4.45 12.14 -14.19
C GLY A 214 3.65 12.88 -15.25
N VAL A 215 3.52 14.20 -15.11
CA VAL A 215 2.82 15.01 -16.12
C VAL A 215 3.84 15.71 -17.01
N SER A 216 4.35 14.98 -18.00
CA SER A 216 4.91 15.64 -19.19
C SER A 216 3.75 16.02 -20.11
N PRO A 217 3.66 17.29 -20.59
CA PRO A 217 2.65 17.68 -21.56
C PRO A 217 2.76 16.92 -22.90
N GLN A 218 3.89 16.26 -23.16
CA GLN A 218 4.16 15.54 -24.41
C GLN A 218 3.76 14.04 -24.36
N GLU A 219 3.82 13.39 -23.20
CA GLU A 219 3.59 11.93 -23.02
C GLU A 219 2.57 11.63 -21.91
N ARG A 220 1.37 12.21 -22.04
CA ARG A 220 0.33 12.21 -20.99
C ARG A 220 -0.18 10.82 -20.57
N PHE A 221 -0.30 9.89 -21.50
CA PHE A 221 -0.71 8.50 -21.23
C PHE A 221 0.50 7.57 -21.34
N SER A 222 1.62 7.95 -20.69
CA SER A 222 2.83 7.14 -20.67
C SER A 222 2.56 5.78 -20.04
N THR A 223 2.88 4.73 -20.79
CA THR A 223 2.84 3.34 -20.31
C THR A 223 3.95 3.09 -19.29
N GLU A 224 5.07 3.78 -19.41
CA GLU A 224 6.20 3.68 -18.48
C GLU A 224 5.82 4.26 -17.12
N ALA A 225 5.25 5.46 -17.09
CA ALA A 225 4.78 6.08 -15.86
C ALA A 225 3.65 5.28 -15.19
N LEU A 226 2.72 4.72 -15.98
CA LEU A 226 1.71 3.78 -15.48
C LEU A 226 2.37 2.54 -14.85
N SER A 227 3.36 1.95 -15.52
CA SER A 227 4.07 0.77 -15.02
C SER A 227 4.86 1.06 -13.74
N ALA A 228 5.46 2.25 -13.63
CA ALA A 228 6.18 2.69 -12.44
C ALA A 228 5.22 2.87 -11.25
N VAL A 229 4.07 3.51 -11.45
CA VAL A 229 3.05 3.67 -10.39
C VAL A 229 2.45 2.31 -10.01
N ALA A 230 2.13 1.45 -10.98
CA ALA A 230 1.63 0.10 -10.72
C ALA A 230 2.66 -0.74 -9.95
N GLY A 231 3.94 -0.65 -10.33
CA GLY A 231 5.06 -1.25 -9.63
C GLY A 231 5.14 -0.76 -8.18
N PHE A 232 5.12 0.55 -7.96
CA PHE A 232 5.10 1.18 -6.64
C PHE A 232 3.93 0.68 -5.76
N ILE A 233 2.72 0.63 -6.31
CA ILE A 233 1.53 0.14 -5.61
C ILE A 233 1.68 -1.34 -5.23
N ASN A 234 2.07 -2.18 -6.17
CA ASN A 234 2.08 -3.63 -5.98
C ASN A 234 3.30 -4.14 -5.20
N THR A 235 4.37 -3.34 -5.08
CA THR A 235 5.59 -3.74 -4.36
C THR A 235 5.67 -3.06 -3.00
N LEU A 236 5.77 -1.73 -2.98
CA LEU A 236 6.00 -0.94 -1.77
C LEU A 236 4.71 -0.71 -0.97
N LEU A 237 3.64 -0.21 -1.61
CA LEU A 237 2.38 0.07 -0.89
C LEU A 237 1.71 -1.19 -0.34
N ARG A 238 1.92 -2.33 -1.00
CA ARG A 238 1.40 -3.64 -0.61
C ARG A 238 1.79 -4.01 0.82
N ASN A 239 2.95 -3.58 1.31
CA ASN A 239 3.41 -3.84 2.68
C ASN A 239 2.62 -3.05 3.74
N HIS A 240 1.88 -2.03 3.31
CA HIS A 240 1.12 -1.13 4.18
C HIS A 240 -0.41 -1.34 4.13
N VAL A 241 -0.84 -2.48 3.58
CA VAL A 241 -2.24 -2.88 3.53
C VAL A 241 -2.83 -3.00 4.95
N GLY A 242 -4.06 -2.50 5.11
CA GLY A 242 -4.80 -2.48 6.37
C GLY A 242 -5.53 -3.79 6.69
N GLN A 243 -6.35 -3.79 7.75
CA GLN A 243 -7.07 -4.97 8.25
C GLN A 243 -8.00 -5.65 7.23
N SER A 244 -8.46 -4.91 6.22
CA SER A 244 -9.40 -5.40 5.21
C SER A 244 -8.73 -5.73 3.87
N SER A 245 -7.44 -6.07 3.85
CA SER A 245 -6.71 -6.41 2.62
C SER A 245 -6.79 -5.33 1.52
N CYS A 246 -6.88 -4.06 1.93
CA CYS A 246 -6.91 -2.90 1.05
C CYS A 246 -6.02 -1.76 1.58
N LEU A 247 -5.69 -0.80 0.71
CA LEU A 247 -5.02 0.44 1.09
C LEU A 247 -5.92 1.31 1.98
N PRO A 248 -5.35 2.20 2.80
CA PRO A 248 -6.11 3.22 3.51
C PRO A 248 -6.92 4.12 2.59
N PHE A 249 -8.01 4.69 3.11
CA PHE A 249 -8.91 5.55 2.35
C PHE A 249 -8.19 6.74 1.72
N ASP A 250 -7.37 7.48 2.48
CA ASP A 250 -6.73 8.71 2.00
C ASP A 250 -5.75 8.43 0.85
N VAL A 251 -4.99 7.34 0.96
CA VAL A 251 -4.08 6.88 -0.10
C VAL A 251 -4.83 6.42 -1.33
N THR A 252 -5.90 5.64 -1.14
CA THR A 252 -6.77 5.19 -2.24
C THR A 252 -7.38 6.39 -2.97
N PHE A 253 -7.88 7.37 -2.22
CA PHE A 253 -8.46 8.59 -2.77
C PHE A 253 -7.41 9.41 -3.52
N TYR A 254 -6.20 9.58 -2.95
CA TYR A 254 -5.10 10.30 -3.57
C TYR A 254 -4.72 9.70 -4.93
N LEU A 255 -4.45 8.38 -4.97
CA LEU A 255 -4.11 7.66 -6.20
C LEU A 255 -5.20 7.80 -7.26
N THR A 256 -6.46 7.60 -6.86
CA THR A 256 -7.63 7.70 -7.75
C THR A 256 -7.81 9.12 -8.29
N ARG A 257 -7.70 10.12 -7.43
CA ARG A 257 -7.81 11.54 -7.80
C ARG A 257 -6.71 11.93 -8.80
N GLY A 258 -5.48 11.47 -8.59
CA GLY A 258 -4.37 11.71 -9.52
C GLY A 258 -4.64 11.13 -10.90
N ALA A 259 -5.05 9.85 -10.96
CA ALA A 259 -5.41 9.19 -12.22
C ALA A 259 -6.55 9.92 -12.93
N LEU A 260 -7.60 10.33 -12.20
CA LEU A 260 -8.70 11.11 -12.76
C LEU A 260 -8.25 12.48 -13.27
N ARG A 261 -7.32 13.16 -12.60
CA ARG A 261 -6.76 14.44 -13.07
C ARG A 261 -5.96 14.27 -14.36
N VAL A 262 -5.19 13.19 -14.49
CA VAL A 262 -4.49 12.82 -15.75
C VAL A 262 -5.50 12.60 -16.87
N VAL A 263 -6.61 11.92 -16.58
CA VAL A 263 -7.64 11.61 -17.59
C VAL A 263 -8.52 12.83 -17.93
N THR A 264 -8.91 13.66 -16.96
CA THR A 264 -9.91 14.74 -17.12
C THR A 264 -9.34 16.10 -17.53
N SER A 265 -8.03 16.32 -17.44
CA SER A 265 -7.45 17.66 -17.63
C SER A 265 -7.55 18.23 -19.07
N HIS A 266 -8.20 17.57 -20.05
CA HIS A 266 -8.45 18.12 -21.40
C HIS A 266 -9.83 17.75 -21.98
N SER A 267 -10.43 18.74 -22.67
CA SER A 267 -11.79 18.74 -23.22
C SER A 267 -11.82 18.36 -24.71
N ALA A 268 -11.47 17.13 -25.09
CA ALA A 268 -11.61 16.66 -26.48
C ALA A 268 -12.17 15.23 -26.53
N SER A 269 -13.12 14.99 -27.42
CA SER A 269 -13.87 13.72 -27.55
C SER A 269 -13.03 12.48 -27.90
N THR A 270 -11.78 12.65 -28.36
CA THR A 270 -10.83 11.56 -28.61
C THR A 270 -9.88 11.29 -27.43
N ALA A 271 -9.76 12.24 -26.49
CA ALA A 271 -8.98 12.07 -25.26
C ALA A 271 -9.72 11.20 -24.22
N SER A 272 -11.05 11.07 -24.33
CA SER A 272 -11.86 10.23 -23.44
C SER A 272 -11.61 8.73 -23.66
N SER A 273 -11.51 8.26 -24.91
CA SER A 273 -11.28 6.83 -25.19
C SER A 273 -9.88 6.36 -24.76
N ASN A 274 -8.85 7.16 -25.06
CA ASN A 274 -7.48 6.82 -24.65
C ASN A 274 -7.30 6.94 -23.13
N GLY A 275 -7.98 7.91 -22.51
CA GLY A 275 -8.01 8.04 -21.05
C GLY A 275 -8.73 6.89 -20.36
N GLU A 276 -9.84 6.41 -20.93
CA GLU A 276 -10.53 5.21 -20.43
C GLU A 276 -9.68 3.95 -20.56
N GLN A 277 -8.99 3.76 -21.70
CA GLN A 277 -8.07 2.64 -21.90
C GLN A 277 -6.89 2.70 -20.93
N TRP A 278 -6.30 3.89 -20.73
CA TRP A 278 -5.20 4.08 -19.78
C TRP A 278 -5.65 3.79 -18.34
N LEU A 279 -6.85 4.24 -17.96
CA LEU A 279 -7.41 3.95 -16.64
C LEU A 279 -7.71 2.45 -16.47
N GLU A 280 -8.24 1.78 -17.51
CA GLU A 280 -8.46 0.33 -17.50
C GLU A 280 -7.13 -0.42 -17.35
N GLN A 281 -6.08 0.02 -18.04
CA GLN A 281 -4.75 -0.57 -17.91
C GLN A 281 -4.18 -0.36 -16.51
N LEU A 282 -4.38 0.81 -15.89
CA LEU A 282 -3.91 1.09 -14.52
C LEU A 282 -4.59 0.16 -13.51
N LEU A 283 -5.91 0.02 -13.59
CA LEU A 283 -6.69 -0.84 -12.69
C LEU A 283 -6.38 -2.33 -12.89
N THR A 284 -6.13 -2.74 -14.14
CA THR A 284 -5.73 -4.12 -14.48
C THR A 284 -4.31 -4.42 -14.00
N SER A 285 -3.40 -3.45 -14.13
CA SER A 285 -2.00 -3.56 -13.71
C SER A 285 -1.82 -3.38 -12.19
N SER A 286 -2.83 -2.83 -11.50
CA SER A 286 -2.78 -2.54 -10.06
C SER A 286 -3.98 -3.17 -9.32
N PRO A 287 -3.98 -4.50 -9.12
CA PRO A 287 -5.09 -5.19 -8.44
C PRO A 287 -5.35 -4.65 -7.04
N LEU A 288 -4.31 -4.24 -6.32
CA LEU A 288 -4.43 -3.65 -5.00
C LEU A 288 -5.21 -2.32 -5.03
N LEU A 289 -5.01 -1.48 -6.05
CA LEU A 289 -5.80 -0.25 -6.21
C LEU A 289 -7.26 -0.58 -6.49
N THR A 290 -7.52 -1.55 -7.39
CA THR A 290 -8.87 -2.02 -7.73
C THR A 290 -9.60 -2.61 -6.52
N ALA A 291 -8.95 -3.46 -5.72
CA ALA A 291 -9.49 -3.98 -4.47
C ALA A 291 -9.80 -2.84 -3.47
N SER A 292 -8.91 -1.85 -3.38
CA SER A 292 -9.09 -0.69 -2.49
C SER A 292 -10.24 0.20 -2.95
N LEU A 293 -10.45 0.37 -4.26
CA LEU A 293 -11.62 1.04 -4.81
C LEU A 293 -12.90 0.32 -4.42
N LEU A 294 -12.97 -1.01 -4.58
CA LEU A 294 -14.13 -1.82 -4.17
C LEU A 294 -14.41 -1.69 -2.67
N ALA A 295 -13.37 -1.60 -1.84
CA ALA A 295 -13.50 -1.43 -0.40
C ALA A 295 -14.08 -0.06 0.01
N TRP A 296 -13.64 1.00 -0.65
CA TRP A 296 -13.99 2.37 -0.26
C TRP A 296 -15.05 3.02 -1.14
N TRP A 297 -15.62 2.28 -2.10
CA TRP A 297 -16.46 2.85 -3.15
C TRP A 297 -17.63 3.68 -2.64
N SER A 298 -18.29 3.23 -1.58
CA SER A 298 -19.42 3.95 -0.96
C SER A 298 -19.06 5.39 -0.55
N ARG A 299 -17.82 5.62 -0.12
CA ARG A 299 -17.28 6.94 0.23
C ARG A 299 -16.62 7.66 -0.95
N LEU A 300 -15.98 6.91 -1.87
CA LEU A 300 -15.27 7.46 -3.01
C LEU A 300 -16.19 7.92 -4.14
N LYS A 301 -17.26 7.19 -4.42
CA LYS A 301 -18.21 7.47 -5.51
C LYS A 301 -18.63 8.95 -5.56
N PRO A 302 -19.16 9.58 -4.47
CA PRO A 302 -19.55 10.98 -4.53
C PRO A 302 -18.38 11.94 -4.84
N LEU A 303 -17.18 11.63 -4.35
CA LEU A 303 -15.97 12.45 -4.56
C LEU A 303 -15.44 12.33 -5.99
N VAL A 304 -15.54 11.14 -6.57
CA VAL A 304 -15.09 10.83 -7.93
C VAL A 304 -16.09 11.31 -8.97
N SER A 305 -17.38 11.10 -8.75
CA SER A 305 -18.44 11.55 -9.68
C SER A 305 -18.38 13.06 -9.95
N HIS A 306 -18.07 13.87 -8.93
CA HIS A 306 -17.89 15.32 -9.11
C HIS A 306 -16.64 15.67 -9.93
N GLN A 307 -15.60 14.84 -9.93
CA GLN A 307 -14.39 15.07 -10.72
C GLN A 307 -14.58 14.63 -12.18
N CYS A 308 -15.53 13.73 -12.44
CA CYS A 308 -15.83 13.19 -13.76
C CYS A 308 -16.81 14.03 -14.58
N CYS A 309 -17.18 15.25 -14.18
CA CYS A 309 -18.14 16.09 -14.91
C CYS A 309 -17.78 16.32 -16.40
N GLY A 310 -16.51 16.17 -16.79
CA GLY A 310 -16.05 16.23 -18.19
C GLY A 310 -16.48 15.04 -19.06
N PHE A 311 -16.96 13.94 -18.48
CA PHE A 311 -17.50 12.77 -19.19
C PHE A 311 -19.02 12.85 -19.47
N GLY A 312 -19.68 13.91 -19.01
CA GLY A 312 -21.14 14.07 -18.99
C GLY A 312 -21.66 14.14 -17.55
N GLU A 313 -22.72 14.91 -17.31
CA GLU A 313 -23.30 15.05 -15.97
C GLU A 313 -23.68 13.68 -15.39
N GLY A 314 -23.03 13.31 -14.27
CA GLY A 314 -23.32 12.07 -13.55
C GLY A 314 -22.79 10.78 -14.20
N GLN A 315 -22.05 10.84 -15.30
CA GLN A 315 -21.49 9.64 -15.95
C GLN A 315 -20.08 9.34 -15.44
N LEU A 316 -19.86 8.08 -15.04
CA LEU A 316 -18.56 7.55 -14.66
C LEU A 316 -17.86 6.98 -15.90
N PRO A 317 -16.52 7.12 -16.01
CA PRO A 317 -15.73 6.39 -17.01
C PRO A 317 -15.99 4.89 -16.92
N THR A 318 -15.97 4.19 -18.05
CA THR A 318 -16.27 2.75 -18.14
C THR A 318 -15.57 1.91 -17.07
N PRO A 319 -14.25 2.07 -16.78
CA PRO A 319 -13.58 1.28 -15.76
C PRO A 319 -14.13 1.49 -14.33
N LEU A 320 -14.57 2.71 -14.02
CA LEU A 320 -15.16 3.03 -12.71
C LEU A 320 -16.64 2.65 -12.63
N GLY A 321 -17.35 2.66 -13.76
CA GLY A 321 -18.70 2.10 -13.87
C GLY A 321 -18.73 0.61 -13.52
N LYS A 322 -17.68 -0.15 -13.86
CA LYS A 322 -17.53 -1.57 -13.46
C LYS A 322 -17.41 -1.73 -11.94
N ILE A 323 -16.61 -0.88 -11.28
CA ILE A 323 -16.49 -0.86 -9.81
C ILE A 323 -17.85 -0.54 -9.17
N ASP A 324 -18.58 0.42 -9.74
CA ASP A 324 -19.91 0.79 -9.26
C ASP A 324 -20.93 -0.36 -9.39
N ALA A 325 -20.94 -1.06 -10.54
CA ALA A 325 -21.81 -2.20 -10.75
C ALA A 325 -21.49 -3.36 -9.79
N LEU A 326 -20.21 -3.70 -9.63
CA LEU A 326 -19.77 -4.78 -8.73
C LEU A 326 -20.11 -4.50 -7.28
N THR A 327 -19.90 -3.27 -6.82
CA THR A 327 -20.21 -2.87 -5.44
C THR A 327 -21.71 -2.82 -5.18
N GLN A 328 -22.51 -2.33 -6.14
CA GLN A 328 -23.98 -2.37 -6.05
C GLN A 328 -24.51 -3.79 -5.97
N TRP A 329 -24.00 -4.70 -6.80
CA TRP A 329 -24.35 -6.12 -6.76
C TRP A 329 -23.93 -6.77 -5.44
N ALA A 330 -22.71 -6.53 -4.96
CA ALA A 330 -22.30 -7.06 -3.66
C ALA A 330 -23.19 -6.52 -2.54
N THR A 331 -23.56 -5.24 -2.56
CA THR A 331 -24.48 -4.69 -1.56
C THR A 331 -25.87 -5.27 -1.64
N SER A 332 -26.42 -5.53 -2.83
CA SER A 332 -27.78 -6.09 -2.94
C SER A 332 -27.88 -7.47 -2.30
N ILE A 333 -26.86 -8.32 -2.48
CA ILE A 333 -26.77 -9.64 -1.86
C ILE A 333 -26.71 -9.53 -0.32
N LEU A 334 -25.93 -8.57 0.18
CA LEU A 334 -25.72 -8.40 1.61
C LEU A 334 -26.90 -7.74 2.34
N TYR A 335 -27.75 -6.99 1.63
CA TYR A 335 -28.90 -6.29 2.22
C TYR A 335 -30.27 -6.81 1.78
N ASP A 336 -30.32 -7.88 0.97
CA ASP A 336 -31.56 -8.46 0.44
C ASP A 336 -32.37 -7.45 -0.39
N GLU A 337 -31.67 -6.62 -1.15
CA GLU A 337 -32.30 -5.67 -2.08
C GLU A 337 -32.52 -6.35 -3.43
N THR A 338 -33.77 -6.33 -3.90
CA THR A 338 -34.23 -7.05 -5.12
C THR A 338 -33.80 -6.41 -6.45
N SER A 339 -32.89 -5.42 -6.43
CA SER A 339 -32.71 -4.49 -7.56
C SER A 339 -31.47 -4.70 -8.44
N ALA A 340 -30.49 -5.54 -8.05
CA ALA A 340 -29.28 -5.71 -8.86
C ALA A 340 -29.25 -7.09 -9.54
N GLY A 341 -29.28 -7.10 -10.87
CA GLY A 341 -28.98 -8.29 -11.65
C GLY A 341 -27.53 -8.73 -11.47
N VAL A 342 -27.25 -10.01 -11.74
CA VAL A 342 -25.87 -10.54 -11.80
C VAL A 342 -25.05 -9.66 -12.74
N PRO A 343 -23.84 -9.21 -12.34
CA PRO A 343 -23.04 -8.33 -13.19
C PRO A 343 -22.79 -9.01 -14.53
N THR A 344 -23.29 -8.43 -15.61
CA THR A 344 -23.06 -8.87 -17.00
C THR A 344 -21.69 -8.43 -17.51
N CYS A 345 -20.69 -8.33 -16.62
CA CYS A 345 -19.38 -7.80 -16.96
C CYS A 345 -18.75 -8.68 -18.05
N ALA A 346 -18.47 -8.09 -19.22
CA ALA A 346 -17.67 -8.71 -20.28
C ALA A 346 -16.28 -9.18 -19.78
N ASP A 347 -15.84 -8.70 -18.61
CA ASP A 347 -14.63 -9.15 -17.90
C ASP A 347 -14.78 -10.54 -17.27
N ILE A 348 -15.99 -10.89 -16.81
CA ILE A 348 -16.33 -12.26 -16.35
C ILE A 348 -16.23 -13.24 -17.52
N ALA A 349 -16.56 -12.78 -18.74
CA ALA A 349 -16.39 -13.55 -19.97
C ALA A 349 -14.92 -13.64 -20.45
N ARG A 350 -14.03 -12.71 -20.02
CA ARG A 350 -12.60 -12.70 -20.34
C ARG A 350 -11.71 -13.45 -19.33
N GLY A 351 -12.25 -13.87 -18.19
CA GLY A 351 -11.57 -14.73 -17.23
C GLY A 351 -11.05 -14.04 -15.96
N ASP A 352 -11.19 -12.72 -15.83
CA ASP A 352 -10.79 -11.95 -14.64
C ASP A 352 -11.91 -11.96 -13.58
N ILE A 353 -11.96 -13.04 -12.80
CA ILE A 353 -13.07 -13.36 -11.88
C ILE A 353 -12.84 -12.81 -10.47
N TRP A 354 -11.59 -12.50 -10.12
CA TRP A 354 -11.21 -12.05 -8.78
C TRP A 354 -11.89 -10.74 -8.32
N PRO A 355 -12.23 -9.73 -9.17
CA PRO A 355 -12.90 -8.52 -8.71
C PRO A 355 -14.30 -8.78 -8.14
N VAL A 356 -14.98 -9.83 -8.62
CA VAL A 356 -16.29 -10.28 -8.10
C VAL A 356 -16.15 -10.78 -6.67
N ALA A 357 -15.14 -11.64 -6.43
CA ALA A 357 -14.81 -12.12 -5.10
C ALA A 357 -14.38 -10.98 -4.17
N ALA A 358 -13.56 -10.04 -4.67
CA ALA A 358 -13.13 -8.87 -3.92
C ALA A 358 -14.32 -7.97 -3.54
N ALA A 359 -15.29 -7.76 -4.43
CA ALA A 359 -16.49 -6.98 -4.13
C ALA A 359 -17.31 -7.62 -2.99
N LEU A 360 -17.52 -8.94 -3.02
CA LEU A 360 -18.20 -9.67 -1.93
C LEU A 360 -17.42 -9.57 -0.61
N PHE A 361 -16.12 -9.86 -0.66
CA PHE A 361 -15.24 -9.79 0.50
C PHE A 361 -15.25 -8.39 1.14
N HIS A 362 -15.10 -7.35 0.32
CA HIS A 362 -15.09 -5.98 0.80
C HIS A 362 -16.47 -5.53 1.27
N GLY A 363 -17.56 -5.95 0.61
CA GLY A 363 -18.91 -5.72 1.12
C GLY A 363 -19.11 -6.29 2.53
N LEU A 364 -18.56 -7.48 2.80
CA LEU A 364 -18.60 -8.12 4.12
C LEU A 364 -17.71 -7.43 5.18
N THR A 365 -16.63 -6.75 4.77
CA THR A 365 -15.69 -6.08 5.69
C THR A 365 -15.99 -4.59 5.92
N THR A 366 -16.64 -3.89 4.98
CA THR A 366 -16.66 -2.40 4.94
C THR A 366 -17.89 -1.77 5.59
N LYS A 367 -18.89 -2.55 5.99
CA LYS A 367 -20.17 -2.01 6.46
C LYS A 367 -20.53 -2.54 7.85
N TYR A 368 -20.11 -1.77 8.86
CA TYR A 368 -20.42 -1.91 10.30
C TYR A 368 -19.90 -3.21 10.97
N ARG A 369 -18.86 -3.03 11.80
CA ARG A 369 -18.19 -4.02 12.66
C ARG A 369 -19.17 -4.80 13.58
N SER A 370 -19.91 -5.73 13.02
CA SER A 370 -20.58 -6.76 13.80
C SER A 370 -20.41 -8.10 13.11
N HIS A 371 -19.89 -9.08 13.86
CA HIS A 371 -19.81 -10.48 13.45
C HIS A 371 -21.18 -11.04 12.98
N THR A 372 -22.27 -10.38 13.37
CA THR A 372 -23.66 -10.67 13.03
C THR A 372 -23.95 -10.59 11.53
N VAL A 373 -23.38 -9.61 10.81
CA VAL A 373 -23.66 -9.42 9.36
C VAL A 373 -23.05 -10.54 8.52
N VAL A 374 -21.84 -10.99 8.86
CA VAL A 374 -21.18 -12.09 8.13
C VAL A 374 -21.99 -13.38 8.30
N LEU A 375 -22.49 -13.67 9.51
CA LEU A 375 -23.32 -14.85 9.76
C LEU A 375 -24.65 -14.80 9.01
N SER A 376 -25.37 -13.67 9.08
CA SER A 376 -26.68 -13.52 8.42
C SER A 376 -26.57 -13.47 6.89
N SER A 377 -25.40 -13.11 6.37
CA SER A 377 -25.15 -13.00 4.93
C SER A 377 -24.52 -14.25 4.32
N THR A 378 -24.00 -15.18 5.12
CA THR A 378 -23.32 -16.40 4.64
C THR A 378 -24.19 -17.18 3.66
N ALA A 379 -25.44 -17.49 4.02
CA ALA A 379 -26.35 -18.23 3.13
C ALA A 379 -26.64 -17.48 1.82
N ARG A 380 -26.75 -16.15 1.87
CA ARG A 380 -27.02 -15.30 0.70
C ARG A 380 -25.81 -15.22 -0.23
N VAL A 381 -24.61 -15.07 0.33
CA VAL A 381 -23.35 -15.12 -0.42
C VAL A 381 -23.18 -16.48 -1.09
N MET A 382 -23.41 -17.57 -0.36
CA MET A 382 -23.33 -18.92 -0.92
C MET A 382 -24.32 -19.12 -2.07
N LYS A 383 -25.58 -18.66 -1.90
CA LYS A 383 -26.60 -18.71 -2.95
C LYS A 383 -26.19 -17.89 -4.18
N ALA A 384 -25.71 -16.67 -3.99
CA ALA A 384 -25.26 -15.82 -5.09
C ALA A 384 -24.10 -16.45 -5.88
N ILE A 385 -23.16 -17.14 -5.20
CA ILE A 385 -22.08 -17.86 -5.88
C ILE A 385 -22.63 -19.07 -6.65
N GLN A 386 -23.65 -19.77 -6.12
CA GLN A 386 -24.31 -20.89 -6.82
C GLN A 386 -25.08 -20.44 -8.06
N GLU A 387 -25.59 -19.21 -8.06
CA GLU A 387 -26.28 -18.60 -9.22
C GLU A 387 -25.30 -18.19 -10.34
N LEU A 388 -23.98 -18.15 -10.07
CA LEU A 388 -22.96 -17.94 -11.10
C LEU A 388 -22.77 -19.26 -11.87
N GLU A 389 -23.29 -19.33 -13.09
CA GLU A 389 -23.30 -20.54 -13.92
C GLU A 389 -21.89 -21.11 -14.20
N GLY A 390 -21.73 -22.44 -14.08
CA GLY A 390 -20.55 -23.19 -14.53
C GLY A 390 -19.28 -23.02 -13.67
N PRO A 391 -18.06 -23.11 -14.26
CA PRO A 391 -16.78 -23.05 -13.52
C PRO A 391 -16.48 -21.67 -12.91
N MET A 392 -17.35 -20.69 -13.10
CA MET A 392 -17.21 -19.34 -12.57
C MET A 392 -17.44 -19.31 -11.06
N GLY A 393 -18.48 -19.97 -10.56
CA GLY A 393 -18.77 -20.05 -9.13
C GLY A 393 -17.61 -20.64 -8.33
N GLU A 394 -16.98 -21.70 -8.84
CA GLU A 394 -15.81 -22.34 -8.23
C GLU A 394 -14.60 -21.39 -8.13
N LYS A 395 -14.33 -20.63 -9.18
CA LYS A 395 -13.22 -19.65 -9.21
C LYS A 395 -13.49 -18.46 -8.27
N VAL A 396 -14.73 -17.97 -8.23
CA VAL A 396 -15.14 -16.93 -7.25
C VAL A 396 -14.98 -17.45 -5.82
N ALA A 397 -15.46 -18.66 -5.55
CA ALA A 397 -15.33 -19.28 -4.23
C ALA A 397 -13.86 -19.43 -3.81
N SER A 398 -12.98 -19.81 -4.75
CA SER A 398 -11.54 -19.95 -4.49
C SER A 398 -10.86 -18.62 -4.18
N CYS A 399 -11.13 -17.59 -4.99
CA CYS A 399 -10.61 -16.24 -4.74
C CYS A 399 -11.13 -15.68 -3.40
N LEU A 400 -12.41 -15.87 -3.11
CA LEU A 400 -13.02 -15.42 -1.86
C LEU A 400 -12.41 -16.13 -0.65
N LEU A 401 -12.21 -17.46 -0.74
CA LEU A 401 -11.57 -18.23 0.33
C LEU A 401 -10.15 -17.74 0.60
N LEU A 402 -9.34 -17.47 -0.45
CA LEU A 402 -8.01 -16.92 -0.30
C LEU A 402 -8.03 -15.56 0.42
N MET A 403 -8.92 -14.65 0.01
CA MET A 403 -9.06 -13.35 0.69
C MET A 403 -9.48 -13.48 2.15
N ILE A 404 -10.36 -14.43 2.48
CA ILE A 404 -10.74 -14.75 3.86
C ILE A 404 -9.55 -15.28 4.66
N MET A 405 -8.74 -16.18 4.08
CA MET A 405 -7.53 -16.69 4.74
C MET A 405 -6.54 -15.57 5.03
N LEU A 406 -6.31 -14.67 4.07
CA LEU A 406 -5.44 -13.51 4.26
C LEU A 406 -5.99 -12.56 5.33
N HIS A 407 -7.31 -12.32 5.36
CA HIS A 407 -7.95 -11.52 6.39
C HIS A 407 -7.77 -12.14 7.79
N LEU A 408 -7.99 -13.44 7.92
CA LEU A 408 -7.75 -14.18 9.17
C LEU A 408 -6.29 -14.06 9.61
N SER A 409 -5.34 -14.18 8.67
CA SER A 409 -3.91 -13.93 8.95
C SER A 409 -3.68 -12.53 9.50
N ILE A 410 -4.29 -11.50 8.90
CA ILE A 410 -4.12 -10.12 9.39
C ILE A 410 -4.74 -9.95 10.79
N VAL A 411 -5.96 -10.43 11.00
CA VAL A 411 -6.67 -10.31 12.28
C VAL A 411 -5.91 -11.03 13.39
N ASP A 412 -5.51 -12.29 13.16
CA ASP A 412 -4.81 -13.09 14.16
C ASP A 412 -3.41 -12.54 14.46
N PHE A 413 -2.76 -11.88 13.49
CA PHE A 413 -1.44 -11.28 13.69
C PHE A 413 -1.49 -9.88 14.31
N THR A 414 -2.57 -9.12 14.07
CA THR A 414 -2.69 -7.71 14.55
C THR A 414 -3.46 -7.56 15.85
N CYS A 415 -4.48 -8.38 16.07
CA CYS A 415 -5.37 -8.30 17.21
C CYS A 415 -5.10 -9.53 18.08
N GLN A 416 -4.40 -9.34 19.21
CA GLN A 416 -4.17 -10.39 20.22
C GLN A 416 -5.46 -10.87 20.93
N GLU A 417 -6.64 -10.78 20.28
CA GLU A 417 -7.94 -11.11 20.87
C GLU A 417 -8.47 -12.49 20.44
N SER A 418 -8.82 -13.24 21.50
CA SER A 418 -9.62 -14.45 21.66
C SER A 418 -10.13 -15.25 20.43
N LYS A 419 -9.73 -16.54 20.42
CA LYS A 419 -10.40 -17.72 19.85
C LYS A 419 -10.88 -17.59 18.39
N PRO A 420 -10.02 -17.84 17.40
CA PRO A 420 -10.38 -17.86 15.97
C PRO A 420 -11.50 -18.86 15.63
N ALA A 421 -11.67 -19.92 16.42
CA ALA A 421 -12.63 -21.00 16.16
C ALA A 421 -14.12 -20.57 16.14
N SER A 422 -14.48 -19.44 16.76
CA SER A 422 -15.85 -18.90 16.73
C SER A 422 -16.05 -17.75 15.75
N SER A 423 -15.04 -17.42 14.96
CA SER A 423 -15.11 -16.33 13.99
C SER A 423 -16.14 -16.63 12.89
N PRO A 424 -17.00 -15.68 12.53
CA PRO A 424 -17.95 -15.86 11.44
C PRO A 424 -17.24 -16.06 10.09
N TRP A 425 -16.00 -15.58 9.97
CA TRP A 425 -15.13 -15.80 8.82
C TRP A 425 -14.71 -17.26 8.68
N VAL A 426 -14.45 -17.95 9.80
CA VAL A 426 -14.15 -19.39 9.79
C VAL A 426 -15.36 -20.19 9.32
N LYS A 427 -16.58 -19.82 9.75
CA LYS A 427 -17.81 -20.47 9.28
C LYS A 427 -18.08 -20.25 7.79
N LEU A 428 -17.82 -19.04 7.28
CA LEU A 428 -17.92 -18.75 5.85
C LEU A 428 -16.88 -19.56 5.06
N ALA A 429 -15.62 -19.62 5.53
CA ALA A 429 -14.57 -20.44 4.93
C ALA A 429 -14.95 -21.94 4.89
N GLN A 430 -15.49 -22.48 5.99
CA GLN A 430 -16.00 -23.85 6.06
C GLN A 430 -17.16 -24.09 5.09
N SER A 431 -18.07 -23.12 4.96
CA SER A 431 -19.21 -23.21 4.03
C SER A 431 -18.76 -23.27 2.57
N LEU A 432 -17.77 -22.44 2.21
CA LEU A 432 -17.13 -22.44 0.89
C LEU A 432 -16.43 -23.77 0.60
N LEU A 433 -15.61 -24.24 1.54
CA LEU A 433 -14.88 -25.50 1.46
C LEU A 433 -15.81 -26.72 1.27
N ASN A 434 -16.96 -26.74 1.94
CA ASN A 434 -17.94 -27.81 1.81
C ASN A 434 -18.68 -27.80 0.48
N THR A 435 -19.09 -26.61 0.04
CA THR A 435 -19.95 -26.47 -1.14
C THR A 435 -19.12 -26.54 -2.43
N TYR A 436 -17.88 -26.07 -2.37
CA TYR A 436 -16.96 -26.01 -3.50
C TYR A 436 -15.64 -26.69 -3.11
N PRO A 437 -15.55 -28.03 -3.17
CA PRO A 437 -14.33 -28.74 -2.77
C PRO A 437 -13.11 -28.40 -3.63
N GLU A 438 -13.30 -27.90 -4.86
CA GLU A 438 -12.22 -27.41 -5.73
C GLU A 438 -11.47 -26.20 -5.15
N THR A 439 -12.06 -25.51 -4.17
CA THR A 439 -11.38 -24.44 -3.43
C THR A 439 -10.15 -24.94 -2.66
N LEU A 440 -10.01 -26.25 -2.42
CA LEU A 440 -8.78 -26.83 -1.86
C LEU A 440 -7.54 -26.56 -2.73
N SER A 441 -7.74 -26.30 -4.02
CA SER A 441 -6.65 -25.96 -4.94
C SER A 441 -5.85 -24.75 -4.48
N ILE A 442 -6.45 -23.78 -3.77
CA ILE A 442 -5.70 -22.59 -3.28
C ILE A 442 -4.55 -22.96 -2.33
N PHE A 443 -4.57 -24.17 -1.76
CA PHE A 443 -3.54 -24.68 -0.86
C PHE A 443 -2.50 -25.56 -1.57
N THR A 444 -2.85 -26.18 -2.68
CA THR A 444 -1.95 -27.13 -3.36
C THR A 444 -0.99 -26.46 -4.33
N VAL A 445 -1.38 -25.32 -4.91
CA VAL A 445 -0.55 -24.71 -5.96
C VAL A 445 0.67 -24.05 -5.32
N GLU A 446 1.84 -24.25 -5.94
CA GLU A 446 3.05 -23.44 -5.69
C GLU A 446 2.77 -21.93 -5.84
N ASP A 447 1.62 -21.58 -6.43
CA ASP A 447 1.03 -20.24 -6.53
C ASP A 447 0.63 -19.61 -5.20
N ILE A 448 0.71 -20.26 -4.02
CA ILE A 448 0.69 -19.47 -2.77
C ILE A 448 1.97 -18.62 -2.68
N GLU A 449 3.09 -19.16 -3.16
CA GLU A 449 4.37 -18.44 -3.27
C GLU A 449 4.42 -17.60 -4.56
N ASN A 450 3.69 -18.05 -5.60
CA ASN A 450 3.50 -17.31 -6.85
C ASN A 450 2.04 -17.03 -7.20
N PRO A 451 1.29 -16.24 -6.41
CA PRO A 451 -0.09 -15.93 -6.79
C PRO A 451 -0.04 -15.28 -8.15
N SER A 452 -0.94 -15.68 -9.05
CA SER A 452 -1.14 -14.96 -10.31
C SER A 452 -1.13 -13.47 -9.99
N ALA A 453 -0.34 -12.68 -10.72
CA ALA A 453 0.00 -11.31 -10.32
C ALA A 453 -1.25 -10.45 -9.96
N GLN A 454 -2.40 -10.83 -10.51
CA GLN A 454 -3.72 -10.26 -10.27
C GLN A 454 -4.30 -10.46 -8.85
N THR A 455 -3.81 -11.40 -8.04
CA THR A 455 -4.35 -11.71 -6.69
C THR A 455 -3.41 -11.38 -5.54
N ARG A 456 -2.23 -10.80 -5.82
CA ARG A 456 -1.26 -10.36 -4.80
C ARG A 456 -1.68 -9.07 -4.10
N LEU A 457 -2.78 -9.15 -3.34
CA LEU A 457 -3.36 -8.01 -2.61
C LEU A 457 -2.68 -7.74 -1.26
N CYS A 458 -1.91 -8.70 -0.77
CA CYS A 458 -1.30 -8.65 0.55
C CYS A 458 0.23 -8.80 0.47
N PRO A 459 0.99 -8.40 1.50
CA PRO A 459 2.41 -8.70 1.60
C PRO A 459 2.67 -10.21 1.52
N ASP A 460 3.76 -10.62 0.87
CA ASP A 460 4.09 -12.05 0.66
C ASP A 460 4.17 -12.82 2.00
N ARG A 461 4.57 -12.15 3.08
CA ARG A 461 4.61 -12.72 4.44
C ARG A 461 3.24 -13.18 4.97
N LEU A 462 2.13 -12.58 4.51
CA LEU A 462 0.79 -13.02 4.91
C LEU A 462 0.37 -14.31 4.18
N TYR A 463 0.85 -14.51 2.96
CA TYR A 463 0.61 -15.75 2.22
C TYR A 463 1.33 -16.92 2.89
N GLN A 464 2.51 -16.68 3.48
CA GLN A 464 3.20 -17.66 4.31
C GLN A 464 2.37 -18.12 5.52
N LEU A 465 1.41 -17.33 6.02
CA LEU A 465 0.54 -17.73 7.13
C LEU A 465 -0.71 -18.51 6.72
N VAL A 466 -1.01 -18.61 5.42
CA VAL A 466 -2.17 -19.35 4.91
C VAL A 466 -2.21 -20.81 5.40
N PRO A 467 -1.09 -21.57 5.46
CA PRO A 467 -1.08 -22.91 6.05
C PRO A 467 -1.54 -22.97 7.50
N VAL A 468 -1.22 -21.95 8.31
CA VAL A 468 -1.69 -21.86 9.69
C VAL A 468 -3.21 -21.63 9.72
N MET A 469 -3.70 -20.73 8.87
CA MET A 469 -5.14 -20.42 8.78
C MET A 469 -5.94 -21.62 8.27
N PHE A 470 -5.39 -22.43 7.37
CA PHE A 470 -5.98 -23.69 6.93
C PHE A 470 -6.32 -24.57 8.14
N PHE A 471 -5.36 -24.90 9.01
CA PHE A 471 -5.63 -25.73 10.19
C PHE A 471 -6.58 -25.07 11.19
N ARG A 472 -6.52 -23.74 11.36
CA ARG A 472 -7.48 -23.03 12.22
C ARG A 472 -8.92 -23.14 11.71
N THR A 473 -9.14 -23.16 10.40
CA THR A 473 -10.47 -23.41 9.84
C THR A 473 -10.95 -24.85 10.01
N LEU A 474 -10.04 -25.81 10.22
CA LEU A 474 -10.37 -27.23 10.39
C LEU A 474 -10.74 -27.64 11.83
N VAL A 475 -10.66 -26.75 12.83
CA VAL A 475 -10.98 -27.08 14.24
C VAL A 475 -12.41 -27.62 14.43
N ALA A 476 -13.35 -27.20 13.57
CA ALA A 476 -14.72 -27.72 13.51
C ALA A 476 -15.06 -28.20 12.10
N CYS A 477 -14.16 -29.00 11.51
CA CYS A 477 -14.24 -29.45 10.12
C CYS A 477 -15.50 -30.31 9.86
N PRO A 478 -16.30 -29.99 8.84
CA PRO A 478 -17.43 -30.81 8.39
C PRO A 478 -16.92 -32.13 7.79
N VAL A 479 -17.64 -33.24 7.96
CA VAL A 479 -17.18 -34.58 7.50
C VAL A 479 -17.05 -34.67 5.98
N ASP A 480 -17.83 -33.87 5.23
CA ASP A 480 -17.91 -33.94 3.77
C ASP A 480 -16.60 -33.56 3.07
N ILE A 481 -15.88 -32.54 3.56
CA ILE A 481 -14.58 -32.17 2.98
C ILE A 481 -13.52 -33.25 3.21
N LEU A 482 -13.61 -34.00 4.30
CA LEU A 482 -12.69 -35.11 4.59
C LEU A 482 -12.84 -36.27 3.59
N GLN A 483 -13.99 -36.37 2.91
CA GLN A 483 -14.21 -37.36 1.85
C GLN A 483 -13.55 -36.96 0.52
N ASN A 484 -13.18 -35.68 0.35
CA ASN A 484 -12.58 -35.22 -0.89
C ASN A 484 -11.22 -35.89 -1.15
N PRO A 485 -10.96 -36.44 -2.34
CA PRO A 485 -9.70 -37.13 -2.63
C PRO A 485 -8.47 -36.22 -2.50
N LYS A 486 -8.58 -34.93 -2.78
CA LYS A 486 -7.48 -33.96 -2.67
C LYS A 486 -7.22 -33.51 -1.22
N PHE A 487 -8.10 -33.81 -0.26
CA PHE A 487 -7.99 -33.27 1.10
C PHE A 487 -6.72 -33.71 1.83
N LEU A 488 -6.48 -35.01 1.97
CA LEU A 488 -5.35 -35.52 2.74
C LEU A 488 -3.99 -35.11 2.15
N PRO A 489 -3.74 -35.22 0.83
CA PRO A 489 -2.50 -34.71 0.22
C PRO A 489 -2.29 -33.21 0.51
N THR A 490 -3.35 -32.41 0.39
CA THR A 490 -3.30 -30.97 0.69
C THR A 490 -2.97 -30.70 2.16
N ALA A 491 -3.61 -31.42 3.09
CA ALA A 491 -3.39 -31.25 4.52
C ALA A 491 -1.98 -31.64 4.94
N LEU A 492 -1.40 -32.69 4.35
CA LEU A 492 -0.01 -33.09 4.59
C LEU A 492 0.97 -32.05 4.05
N SER A 493 0.74 -31.54 2.83
CA SER A 493 1.56 -30.45 2.25
C SER A 493 1.52 -29.18 3.13
N MET A 494 0.32 -28.79 3.58
CA MET A 494 0.15 -27.67 4.51
C MET A 494 0.87 -27.90 5.85
N HIS A 495 0.85 -29.13 6.36
CA HIS A 495 1.57 -29.50 7.59
C HIS A 495 3.08 -29.28 7.45
N VAL A 496 3.68 -29.78 6.37
CA VAL A 496 5.10 -29.58 6.07
C VAL A 496 5.45 -28.10 5.96
N LYS A 497 4.60 -27.30 5.29
CA LYS A 497 4.78 -25.84 5.20
C LYS A 497 4.78 -25.17 6.58
N VAL A 498 3.88 -25.57 7.49
CA VAL A 498 3.86 -25.03 8.86
C VAL A 498 5.13 -25.42 9.63
N ILE A 499 5.61 -26.67 9.51
CA ILE A 499 6.87 -27.10 10.12
C ILE A 499 8.04 -26.26 9.59
N GLY A 500 8.14 -26.10 8.27
CA GLY A 500 9.19 -25.31 7.63
C GLY A 500 9.20 -23.86 8.09
N LEU A 501 8.01 -23.25 8.23
CA LEU A 501 7.85 -21.90 8.78
C LEU A 501 8.26 -21.81 10.25
N TYR A 502 7.94 -22.81 11.07
CA TYR A 502 8.38 -22.85 12.46
C TYR A 502 9.91 -22.97 12.56
N GLN A 503 10.52 -23.79 11.71
CA GLN A 503 11.97 -24.00 11.66
C GLN A 503 12.72 -22.75 11.17
N SER A 504 12.20 -22.05 10.16
CA SER A 504 12.86 -20.85 9.61
C SER A 504 12.89 -19.68 10.59
N VAL A 505 11.93 -19.62 11.52
CA VAL A 505 11.81 -18.56 12.53
C VAL A 505 12.60 -18.86 13.81
N GLY A 506 13.04 -20.11 14.02
CA GLY A 506 13.91 -20.49 15.15
C GLY A 506 13.30 -20.30 16.54
N GLY A 507 11.99 -20.04 16.65
CA GLY A 507 11.32 -19.71 17.91
C GLY A 507 11.45 -18.23 18.35
N GLU A 508 12.03 -17.37 17.51
CA GLU A 508 12.05 -15.91 17.72
C GLU A 508 10.75 -15.24 17.22
N GLU A 509 10.56 -13.95 17.49
CA GLU A 509 9.44 -13.21 16.90
C GLU A 509 9.60 -13.18 15.38
N MET A 510 8.66 -13.82 14.67
CA MET A 510 8.69 -13.99 13.21
C MET A 510 8.98 -12.67 12.47
N TRP A 511 8.50 -11.53 12.97
CA TRP A 511 8.61 -10.23 12.33
C TRP A 511 9.20 -9.18 13.29
N GLY A 512 10.49 -9.29 13.58
CA GLY A 512 11.26 -8.23 14.25
C GLY A 512 11.54 -7.04 13.32
N GLY A 513 10.53 -6.23 13.00
CA GLY A 513 10.71 -5.06 12.13
C GLY A 513 9.46 -4.20 11.93
N ALA A 514 9.60 -2.91 12.24
CA ALA A 514 8.82 -1.75 11.76
C ALA A 514 7.28 -1.66 11.89
N LYS A 515 6.56 -2.67 12.40
CA LYS A 515 5.18 -2.48 12.88
C LYS A 515 5.00 -2.98 14.30
N ALA A 516 4.85 -2.04 15.25
CA ALA A 516 4.30 -2.32 16.57
C ALA A 516 2.86 -2.89 16.53
N THR A 517 2.23 -2.95 15.34
CA THR A 517 0.91 -3.54 15.10
C THR A 517 0.92 -5.05 14.89
N TYR A 518 2.06 -5.68 14.61
CA TYR A 518 2.16 -7.11 14.33
C TYR A 518 2.90 -7.81 15.48
N ARG A 519 2.24 -7.94 16.64
CA ARG A 519 2.82 -8.50 17.87
C ARG A 519 2.30 -9.91 18.16
N GLY A 520 2.32 -10.79 17.15
CA GLY A 520 1.83 -12.15 17.28
C GLY A 520 2.97 -13.16 17.44
N GLN A 521 3.09 -13.80 18.61
CA GLN A 521 3.72 -15.13 18.71
C GLN A 521 2.77 -16.16 18.08
N LEU A 522 2.62 -16.12 16.75
CA LEU A 522 1.64 -16.95 16.06
C LEU A 522 2.08 -18.42 16.02
N LEU A 523 3.38 -18.67 15.92
CA LEU A 523 3.97 -20.01 15.81
C LEU A 523 4.54 -20.49 17.14
N THR A 524 3.66 -20.97 18.02
CA THR A 524 4.07 -21.60 19.29
C THR A 524 4.11 -23.11 19.18
N LEU A 525 4.89 -23.76 20.06
CA LEU A 525 4.87 -25.22 20.21
C LEU A 525 3.45 -25.75 20.52
N ASP A 526 2.63 -24.97 21.23
CA ASP A 526 1.23 -25.35 21.48
C ASP A 526 0.42 -25.35 20.19
N LEU A 527 0.57 -24.36 19.31
CA LEU A 527 -0.08 -24.37 17.99
C LEU A 527 0.36 -25.58 17.17
N MET A 528 1.66 -25.91 17.14
CA MET A 528 2.15 -27.10 16.45
C MET A 528 1.45 -28.36 16.98
N GLY A 529 1.41 -28.52 18.31
CA GLY A 529 0.71 -29.64 18.94
C GLY A 529 -0.81 -29.64 18.68
N GLN A 530 -1.45 -28.47 18.51
CA GLN A 530 -2.86 -28.38 18.12
C GLN A 530 -3.06 -28.83 16.67
N ILE A 531 -2.19 -28.41 15.75
CA ILE A 531 -2.24 -28.79 14.33
C ILE A 531 -2.08 -30.30 14.17
N THR A 532 -1.10 -30.91 14.83
CA THR A 532 -0.90 -32.37 14.83
C THR A 532 -2.15 -33.09 15.35
N ARG A 533 -2.76 -32.59 16.44
CA ARG A 533 -4.01 -33.15 17.00
C ARG A 533 -5.20 -33.05 16.03
N ILE A 534 -5.36 -31.92 15.35
CA ILE A 534 -6.42 -31.72 14.34
C ILE A 534 -6.26 -32.74 13.22
N LEU A 535 -5.06 -32.87 12.65
CA LEU A 535 -4.82 -33.82 11.56
C LEU A 535 -5.07 -35.27 12.01
N MET A 536 -4.59 -35.64 13.20
CA MET A 536 -4.82 -36.95 13.79
C MET A 536 -6.32 -37.26 14.01
N HIS A 537 -7.14 -36.25 14.26
CA HIS A 537 -8.60 -36.39 14.36
C HIS A 537 -9.28 -36.56 12.99
N CYS A 538 -8.77 -35.89 11.95
CA CYS A 538 -9.29 -35.98 10.58
C CYS A 538 -8.90 -37.29 9.88
N LEU A 539 -7.70 -37.82 10.14
CA LEU A 539 -7.12 -38.99 9.46
C LEU A 539 -8.03 -40.22 9.41
N PRO A 540 -8.73 -40.64 10.48
CA PRO A 540 -9.64 -41.80 10.45
C PRO A 540 -10.84 -41.62 9.52
N GLN A 541 -11.24 -40.39 9.25
CA GLN A 541 -12.44 -40.05 8.47
C GLN A 541 -12.14 -39.83 6.98
N CYS A 542 -10.86 -39.75 6.61
CA CYS A 542 -10.45 -39.55 5.22
C CYS A 542 -10.83 -40.75 4.32
N SER A 543 -11.20 -40.47 3.07
CA SER A 543 -11.55 -41.48 2.08
C SER A 543 -10.33 -42.32 1.65
N THR A 544 -10.59 -43.54 1.17
CA THR A 544 -9.54 -44.43 0.65
C THR A 544 -8.89 -43.88 -0.63
N GLU A 545 -9.64 -43.13 -1.44
CA GLU A 545 -9.11 -42.41 -2.60
C GLU A 545 -8.12 -41.32 -2.20
N SER A 546 -8.41 -40.58 -1.13
CA SER A 546 -7.48 -39.56 -0.61
C SER A 546 -6.18 -40.17 -0.10
N LEU A 547 -6.25 -41.33 0.56
CA LEU A 547 -5.07 -42.08 1.02
C LEU A 547 -4.20 -42.59 -0.14
N ARG A 548 -4.77 -42.88 -1.31
CA ARG A 548 -4.02 -43.32 -2.50
C ARG A 548 -3.27 -42.18 -3.20
N GLN A 549 -3.71 -40.93 -3.01
CA GLN A 549 -3.10 -39.74 -3.62
C GLN A 549 -1.99 -39.12 -2.76
N VAL A 550 -1.64 -39.74 -1.62
CA VAL A 550 -0.59 -39.24 -0.73
C VAL A 550 0.78 -39.37 -1.39
N ASP A 551 1.48 -38.25 -1.49
CA ASP A 551 2.89 -38.23 -1.84
C ASP A 551 3.74 -38.70 -0.64
N MET A 552 4.51 -39.76 -0.85
CA MET A 552 5.36 -40.35 0.18
C MET A 552 6.51 -39.43 0.56
N ASP A 553 7.02 -38.61 -0.35
CA ASP A 553 8.13 -37.69 -0.08
C ASP A 553 7.67 -36.55 0.84
N VAL A 554 6.44 -36.07 0.65
CA VAL A 554 5.78 -35.11 1.56
C VAL A 554 5.50 -35.78 2.91
N LEU A 555 5.01 -37.01 2.92
CA LEU A 555 4.73 -37.74 4.16
C LEU A 555 5.97 -37.90 5.02
N MET A 556 7.13 -38.19 4.44
CA MET A 556 8.40 -38.35 5.17
C MET A 556 8.88 -37.08 5.88
N GLN A 557 8.36 -35.91 5.51
CA GLN A 557 8.66 -34.61 6.12
C GLN A 557 7.66 -34.21 7.23
N CYS A 558 6.56 -34.94 7.40
CA CYS A 558 5.59 -34.71 8.48
C CYS A 558 6.08 -35.25 9.84
N ASP A 559 5.34 -34.94 10.91
CA ASP A 559 5.64 -35.48 12.25
C ASP A 559 5.60 -37.03 12.26
N PRO A 560 6.46 -37.70 13.06
CA PRO A 560 6.52 -39.16 13.12
C PRO A 560 5.18 -39.84 13.43
N ASP A 561 4.35 -39.21 14.26
CA ASP A 561 3.04 -39.74 14.64
C ASP A 561 2.06 -39.78 13.45
N ILE A 562 2.08 -38.72 12.64
CA ILE A 562 1.29 -38.62 11.41
C ILE A 562 1.79 -39.66 10.41
N GLN A 563 3.11 -39.76 10.23
CA GLN A 563 3.73 -40.76 9.34
C GLN A 563 3.28 -42.17 9.67
N HIS A 564 3.33 -42.53 10.96
CA HIS A 564 2.96 -43.87 11.42
C HIS A 564 1.48 -44.17 11.13
N GLN A 565 0.57 -43.23 11.43
CA GLN A 565 -0.86 -43.44 11.19
C GLN A 565 -1.23 -43.54 9.71
N VAL A 566 -0.66 -42.67 8.86
CA VAL A 566 -0.93 -42.75 7.41
C VAL A 566 -0.41 -44.06 6.84
N LYS A 567 0.84 -44.46 7.16
CA LYS A 567 1.41 -45.75 6.70
C LYS A 567 0.57 -46.94 7.15
N LYS A 568 0.09 -46.93 8.40
CA LYS A 568 -0.80 -47.96 8.93
C LYS A 568 -2.10 -48.06 8.12
N ARG A 569 -2.74 -46.93 7.80
CA ARG A 569 -3.98 -46.94 7.00
C ARG A 569 -3.75 -47.35 5.56
N VAL A 570 -2.66 -46.89 4.93
CA VAL A 570 -2.28 -47.29 3.57
C VAL A 570 -2.02 -48.80 3.51
N SER A 571 -1.39 -49.39 4.52
CA SER A 571 -1.16 -50.85 4.57
C SER A 571 -2.42 -51.70 4.75
N CYS A 572 -3.53 -51.09 5.18
CA CYS A 572 -4.82 -51.76 5.35
C CYS A 572 -5.73 -51.65 4.12
N ILE A 573 -5.33 -50.90 3.11
CA ILE A 573 -6.03 -50.70 1.82
C ILE A 573 -5.35 -51.56 0.77
#